data_AF-A0A3N5W936-F1
#
_entry.id   AF-A0A3N5W936-F1
#
_cell.length_a   1.000
_cell.length_b   1.000
_cell.length_c   1.000
_cell.angle_alpha   90.00
_cell.angle_beta   90.00
_cell.angle_gamma   90.00
#
_symmetry.space_group_name_H-M   'P 1'
#
loop_
_entity.id
_entity.type
_entity.pdbx_description
1 polymer ?
#
loop_
_entity_poly.entity_id
_entity_poly.type
_entity_poly.pdbx_seq_one_letter_code
_entity_poly.pdbx_strand_id
1 'polypeptide(L)' 'ATAEEILNFCRQNLAKYKVPTRVEFREALPKSSSGKILRRILRQQEIGETTKTPGFRFPISSFKKEI' A
#
# COMPACT_ATOMS: atom_id res chain seq x y z
N ALA A 1 -1.10 18.95 3.95
CA ALA A 1 -0.51 18.55 2.66
C ALA A 1 -1.48 17.65 1.95
N THR A 2 -1.86 17.99 0.73
CA THR A 2 -2.74 17.16 -0.10
C THR A 2 -1.96 16.01 -0.74
N ALA A 3 -2.65 14.96 -1.19
CA ALA A 3 -1.99 13.83 -1.87
C ALA A 3 -1.26 14.29 -3.16
N GLU A 4 -1.83 15.28 -3.85
CA GLU A 4 -1.27 15.85 -5.09
C GLU A 4 0.02 16.63 -4.85
N GLU A 5 0.08 17.42 -3.77
CA GLU A 5 1.30 18.12 -3.37
C GLU A 5 2.46 17.13 -3.12
N ILE A 6 2.19 16.02 -2.43
CA ILE A 6 3.20 14.99 -2.16
C ILE A 6 3.66 14.32 -3.46
N LEU A 7 2.72 14.01 -4.36
CA LEU A 7 3.06 13.42 -5.65
C LEU A 7 3.88 14.37 -6.52
N ASN A 8 3.53 15.66 -6.56
CA ASN A 8 4.27 16.66 -7.32
C ASN A 8 5.68 16.86 -6.74
N PHE A 9 5.80 16.90 -5.41
CA PHE A 9 7.10 16.93 -4.74
C PHE A 9 7.95 15.70 -5.11
N CYS A 10 7.36 14.49 -5.09
CA CYS A 10 8.05 13.28 -5.50
C CYS A 10 8.45 13.31 -6.98
N ARG A 11 7.62 13.83 -7.89
CA ARG A 11 7.93 13.92 -9.33
C ARG A 11 9.08 14.88 -9.63
N GLN A 12 9.21 15.96 -8.86
CA GLN A 12 10.29 16.92 -9.02
C GLN A 12 11.63 16.41 -8.49
N ASN A 13 11.61 15.60 -7.41
CA ASN A 13 12.82 15.16 -6.71
C ASN A 13 13.24 13.71 -7.00
N LEU A 14 12.38 12.89 -7.61
CA LEU A 14 12.63 11.46 -7.85
C LEU A 14 12.51 11.11 -9.35
N ALA A 15 13.27 10.08 -9.75
CA ALA A 15 13.09 9.48 -11.07
C ALA A 15 11.68 8.90 -11.22
N LYS A 16 11.14 8.93 -12.45
CA LYS A 16 9.74 8.58 -12.77
C LYS A 16 9.27 7.24 -12.18
N TYR A 17 10.14 6.23 -12.12
CA TYR A 17 9.82 4.90 -11.60
C TYR A 17 9.77 4.80 -10.06
N LYS A 18 10.31 5.79 -9.34
CA LYS A 18 10.27 5.87 -7.87
C LYS A 18 9.10 6.70 -7.34
N VAL A 19 8.34 7.33 -8.24
CA VAL A 19 7.16 8.10 -7.86
C VAL A 19 6.06 7.10 -7.44
N PRO A 20 5.49 7.25 -6.23
CA PRO A 20 4.44 6.35 -5.78
C PRO A 20 3.17 6.50 -6.63
N THR A 21 2.49 5.39 -6.89
CA THR A 21 1.26 5.38 -7.70
C THR A 21 0.05 5.94 -6.95
N ARG A 22 0.02 5.76 -5.62
CA ARG A 22 -1.07 6.19 -4.73
C ARG A 22 -0.49 6.67 -3.41
N VAL A 23 -1.15 7.65 -2.78
CA VAL A 23 -0.80 8.18 -1.47
C VAL A 23 -2.05 8.10 -0.60
N GLU A 24 -1.95 7.39 0.52
CA GLU A 24 -3.01 7.26 1.51
C GLU A 24 -2.54 7.82 2.84
N PHE A 25 -3.34 8.71 3.42
CA PHE A 25 -3.11 9.20 4.77
C PHE A 25 -3.88 8.32 5.74
N ARG A 26 -3.16 7.74 6.71
CA ARG A 26 -3.74 6.93 7.79
C ARG A 26 -3.44 7.62 9.11
N GLU A 27 -4.38 7.55 10.04
CA GLU A 27 -4.22 8.13 11.38
C GLU A 27 -3.11 7.43 12.17
N ALA A 28 -2.97 6.11 11.99
CA ALA A 28 -1.94 5.33 12.64
C ALA A 28 -1.38 4.24 11.71
N LEU A 29 -0.06 4.04 11.81
CA LEU A 29 0.61 2.90 11.20
C LEU A 29 0.59 1.72 12.19
N PRO A 30 0.38 0.47 11.72
CA PRO A 30 0.46 -0.70 12.57
C PRO A 30 1.90 -0.83 13.08
N LYS A 31 2.05 -0.72 14.40
CA LYS A 31 3.33 -0.85 15.09
C LYS A 31 3.33 -2.13 15.94
N SER A 32 4.50 -2.74 16.06
CA SER A 32 4.77 -3.78 17.04
C SER A 32 4.72 -3.20 18.46
N SER A 33 4.63 -4.06 19.48
CA SER A 33 4.77 -3.65 20.89
C SER A 33 6.08 -2.89 21.16
N SER A 34 7.13 -3.14 20.36
CA SER A 34 8.39 -2.41 20.38
C SER A 34 8.44 -1.18 19.46
N GLY A 35 7.30 -0.71 18.94
CA GLY A 35 7.19 0.50 18.11
C GLY A 35 7.61 0.36 16.64
N LYS A 36 8.12 -0.80 16.21
CA LYS A 36 8.53 -1.05 14.82
C LYS A 36 7.33 -1.11 13.88
N ILE A 37 7.42 -0.47 12.72
CA ILE A 37 6.36 -0.51 11.70
C ILE A 37 6.24 -1.92 11.11
N LEU A 38 5.03 -2.49 11.19
CA LEU A 38 4.73 -3.83 10.69
C LEU A 38 4.37 -3.79 9.20
N ARG A 39 5.40 -3.68 8.35
CA ARG A 39 5.25 -3.68 6.88
C ARG A 39 4.51 -4.90 6.33
N ARG A 40 4.55 -6.04 7.04
CA ARG A 40 3.82 -7.26 6.67
C ARG A 40 2.30 -7.03 6.68
N ILE A 41 1.79 -6.40 7.72
CA ILE A 41 0.36 -6.13 7.88
C ILE A 41 -0.10 -5.11 6.85
N LEU A 42 0.69 -4.06 6.62
CA LEU A 42 0.41 -3.08 5.57
C LEU A 42 0.29 -3.74 4.19
N ARG A 43 1.21 -4.65 3.83
CA ARG A 43 1.11 -5.40 2.57
C ARG A 43 -0.10 -6.32 2.51
N GLN A 44 -0.45 -6.94 3.62
CA GLN A 44 -1.61 -7.83 3.72
C GLN A 44 -2.94 -7.08 3.53
N GLN A 45 -3.03 -5.86 4.06
CA GLN A 45 -4.20 -4.98 3.88
C GLN A 45 -4.39 -4.60 2.40
N GLU A 46 -3.31 -4.27 1.69
CA GLU A 46 -3.37 -3.88 0.27
C GLU A 46 -3.65 -5.05 -0.67
N ILE A 47 -3.08 -6.22 -0.39
CA ILE A 47 -3.16 -7.40 -1.27
C ILE A 47 -4.46 -8.21 -0.99
N GLY A 48 -5.17 -7.90 0.09
CA GLY A 48 -6.30 -8.67 0.58
C GLY A 48 -5.85 -9.94 1.30
N GLU A 49 -6.53 -10.30 2.39
CA GLU A 49 -6.25 -11.54 3.12
C GLU A 49 -6.73 -12.77 2.34
N THR A 50 -6.00 -13.19 1.32
CA THR A 50 -6.12 -14.57 0.83
C THR A 50 -5.28 -15.47 1.74
N THR A 51 -5.88 -15.82 2.88
CA THR A 51 -5.73 -17.09 3.60
C THR A 51 -4.35 -17.75 3.61
N LYS A 52 -3.72 -17.75 4.78
CA LYS A 52 -2.66 -18.66 5.28
C LYS A 52 -2.30 -19.84 4.35
N THR A 53 -1.33 -19.67 3.45
CA THR A 53 -0.55 -20.78 2.87
C THR A 53 0.89 -20.33 2.64
N PRO A 54 1.91 -21.01 3.20
CA PRO A 54 3.29 -20.76 2.80
C PRO A 54 3.52 -21.34 1.41
N GLY A 55 3.68 -20.47 0.41
CA GLY A 55 3.96 -20.86 -0.97
C GLY A 55 2.94 -20.30 -1.95
N PHE A 56 3.19 -19.08 -2.42
CA PHE A 56 2.71 -18.50 -3.69
C PHE A 56 1.32 -18.92 -4.20
N ARG A 57 0.32 -18.04 -4.11
CA ARG A 57 -0.60 -17.80 -5.24
C ARG A 57 -1.38 -16.50 -5.12
N PHE A 58 -1.32 -15.70 -6.18
CA PHE A 58 -2.35 -14.72 -6.52
C PHE A 58 -3.65 -15.45 -6.89
N PRO A 59 -4.82 -14.93 -6.49
CA PRO A 59 -6.02 -15.08 -7.30
C PRO A 59 -6.35 -13.76 -8.02
N ILE A 60 -6.29 -13.86 -9.35
CA ILE A 60 -6.87 -12.93 -10.31
C ILE A 60 -8.39 -13.14 -10.26
N SER A 61 -9.14 -12.26 -9.59
CA SER A 61 -10.59 -12.01 -9.73
C SER A 61 -11.10 -11.40 -8.42
N SER A 62 -11.52 -10.14 -8.37
CA SER A 62 -12.83 -9.76 -8.88
C SER A 62 -12.86 -8.25 -9.11
N PHE A 63 -12.67 -7.86 -10.37
CA PHE A 63 -13.30 -6.66 -10.92
C PHE A 63 -14.80 -6.83 -10.71
N LYS A 64 -15.39 -6.22 -9.66
CA LYS A 64 -16.83 -6.04 -9.61
C LYS A 64 -17.12 -4.67 -10.20
N LYS A 65 -17.48 -4.72 -11.49
CA LYS A 65 -18.09 -3.64 -12.26
C LYS A 65 -19.47 -3.42 -11.63
N GLU A 66 -19.63 -2.33 -10.87
CA GLU A 66 -20.96 -1.85 -10.48
C GLU A 66 -21.55 -1.12 -11.70
N ILE A 67 -22.53 -1.77 -12.33
CA ILE A 67 -23.67 -1.17 -13.02
C ILE A 67 -24.90 -1.71 -12.29
#